data_AF-A0A3E5AL95-F1
#
_entry.id   AF-A0A3E5AL95-F1
#
_cell.length_a   1.000
_cell.length_b   1.000
_cell.length_c   1.000
_cell.angle_alpha   90.00
_cell.angle_beta   90.00
_cell.angle_gamma   90.00
#
_symmetry.space_group_name_H-M   'P 1'
#
loop_
_entity.id
_entity.type
_entity.pdbx_description
1 polymer ?
#
loop_
_entity_poly.entity_id
_entity_poly.type
_entity_poly.pdbx_seq_one_letter_code
_entity_poly.pdbx_strand_id
1 'polypeptide(L)'
;MAKTKTLCCRLTQEQYDSLIKLSKKTGNDKSECVRKILDASFKKLDPAFENKEVYLQRKKLINEINHIGNNINQIVHNANMEFYTDYDKNKLFALMNKLNDIVYEKL
;
A
#
# COMPACT_ATOMS: atom_id res chain seq x y z
N MET A 1 7.31 0.94 -21.77
CA MET A 1 8.45 0.22 -21.16
C MET A 1 9.74 0.87 -21.63
N ALA A 2 10.70 1.14 -20.74
CA ALA A 2 11.99 1.72 -21.15
C ALA A 2 12.78 0.72 -22.01
N LYS A 3 13.51 1.21 -23.01
CA LYS A 3 14.34 0.35 -23.87
C LYS A 3 15.48 -0.27 -23.06
N THR A 4 15.52 -1.59 -22.96
CA THR A 4 16.59 -2.35 -22.32
C THR A 4 17.76 -2.57 -23.29
N LYS A 5 18.99 -2.46 -22.79
CA LYS A 5 20.22 -2.83 -23.52
C LYS A 5 20.91 -3.99 -22.81
N THR A 6 21.49 -4.90 -23.58
CA THR A 6 22.24 -6.04 -23.04
C THR A 6 23.60 -5.59 -22.53
N LEU A 7 23.94 -5.97 -21.31
CA LEU A 7 25.27 -5.79 -20.72
C LEU A 7 26.05 -7.10 -20.84
N CYS A 8 27.20 -7.08 -21.49
CA CYS A 8 28.16 -8.18 -21.50
C CYS A 8 29.41 -7.75 -20.74
N CYS A 9 29.70 -8.39 -19.61
CA CYS A 9 30.86 -8.08 -18.78
C CYS A 9 31.62 -9.35 -18.40
N ARG A 10 32.93 -9.23 -18.28
CA ARG A 10 33.79 -10.28 -17.72
C ARG A 10 33.89 -10.06 -16.21
N LEU A 11 33.73 -11.13 -15.45
CA LEU A 11 33.81 -11.12 -13.99
C LEU A 11 34.96 -12.04 -13.56
N THR A 12 35.60 -11.71 -12.44
CA THR A 12 36.49 -12.65 -11.76
C THR A 12 35.65 -13.78 -11.15
N GLN A 13 36.30 -14.91 -10.84
CA GLN A 13 35.60 -16.04 -10.22
C GLN A 13 34.97 -15.64 -8.87
N GLU A 14 35.68 -14.88 -8.04
CA GLU A 14 35.17 -14.40 -6.76
C GLU A 14 33.93 -13.49 -6.89
N GLN A 15 33.92 -12.61 -7.90
CA GLN A 15 32.77 -11.75 -8.20
C GLN A 15 31.56 -12.60 -8.64
N TYR A 16 31.80 -13.61 -9.47
CA TYR A 16 30.75 -14.52 -9.94
C TYR A 16 30.18 -15.35 -8.79
N ASP A 17 31.02 -15.88 -7.90
CA ASP A 17 30.59 -16.65 -6.73
C ASP A 17 29.78 -15.79 -5.75
N SER A 18 30.21 -14.54 -5.54
CA SER A 18 29.49 -13.57 -4.73
C SER A 18 28.11 -13.26 -5.31
N LEU A 19 28.01 -13.12 -6.64
CA LEU A 19 26.74 -12.91 -7.34
C LEU A 19 25.80 -14.12 -7.21
N ILE A 20 26.32 -15.35 -7.28
CA ILE A 20 25.54 -16.57 -7.06
C ILE A 20 25.02 -16.62 -5.62
N LYS A 21 25.87 -16.35 -4.62
CA LYS A 21 25.46 -16.32 -3.20
C LYS A 21 24.34 -15.31 -2.98
N LEU A 22 24.46 -14.11 -3.58
CA LEU A 22 23.46 -13.06 -3.49
C LEU A 22 22.13 -13.43 -4.15
N SER A 23 22.19 -14.02 -5.36
CA SER A 23 21.02 -14.54 -6.07
C SER A 23 20.28 -15.60 -5.23
N LYS A 24 21.01 -16.54 -4.63
CA LYS A 24 20.44 -17.57 -3.75
C LYS A 24 19.81 -16.98 -2.49
N LYS A 25 20.50 -16.04 -1.81
CA LYS A 25 20.01 -15.41 -0.58
C LYS A 25 18.73 -14.59 -0.80
N THR A 26 18.63 -13.92 -1.93
CA THR A 26 17.53 -12.99 -2.22
C THR A 26 16.40 -13.64 -3.03
N GLY A 27 16.65 -14.81 -3.61
CA GLY A 27 15.71 -15.48 -4.52
C GLY A 27 15.51 -14.74 -5.85
N ASN A 28 16.38 -13.79 -6.20
CA ASN A 28 16.31 -12.99 -7.43
C ASN A 28 17.24 -13.56 -8.51
N ASP A 29 16.94 -13.26 -9.77
CA ASP A 29 17.81 -13.57 -10.91
C ASP A 29 19.12 -12.77 -10.83
N LYS A 30 20.21 -13.31 -11.41
CA LYS A 30 21.54 -12.65 -11.43
C LYS A 30 21.48 -11.24 -12.02
N SER A 31 20.71 -11.06 -13.09
CA SER A 31 20.50 -9.79 -13.80
C SER A 31 19.68 -8.81 -12.97
N GLU A 32 18.67 -9.27 -12.24
CA GLU A 32 17.92 -8.46 -11.27
C GLU A 32 18.80 -8.01 -10.10
N CYS A 33 19.69 -8.89 -9.59
CA CYS A 33 20.68 -8.50 -8.59
C CYS A 33 21.58 -7.37 -9.11
N VAL A 34 22.15 -7.51 -10.31
CA VAL A 34 23.00 -6.48 -10.92
C VAL A 34 22.25 -5.16 -11.11
N ARG A 35 21.00 -5.20 -11.58
CA ARG A 35 20.15 -3.99 -11.71
C ARG A 35 19.93 -3.31 -10.37
N LYS A 36 19.62 -4.06 -9.31
CA LYS A 36 19.44 -3.50 -7.95
C LYS A 36 20.71 -2.86 -7.41
N ILE A 37 21.89 -3.46 -7.64
CA ILE A 37 23.19 -2.86 -7.26
C ILE A 37 23.39 -1.54 -7.99
N LEU A 38 23.17 -1.53 -9.32
CA LEU A 38 23.34 -0.33 -10.13
C LEU A 38 22.36 0.77 -9.68
N ASP A 39 21.08 0.45 -9.53
CA ASP A 39 20.05 1.40 -9.09
C ASP A 39 20.36 1.98 -7.71
N ALA A 40 20.83 1.14 -6.78
CA ALA A 40 21.24 1.57 -5.44
C ALA A 40 22.47 2.49 -5.50
N SER A 41 23.47 2.11 -6.31
CA SER A 41 24.66 2.93 -6.57
C SER A 41 24.31 4.29 -7.18
N PHE A 42 23.37 4.35 -8.13
CA PHE A 42 22.91 5.60 -8.74
C PHE A 42 22.16 6.48 -7.75
N LYS A 43 21.36 5.88 -6.86
CA LYS A 43 20.56 6.60 -5.88
C LYS A 43 21.30 6.90 -4.57
N LYS A 44 22.58 6.53 -4.44
CA LYS A 44 23.37 6.60 -3.19
C LYS A 44 22.67 5.95 -2.00
N LEU A 45 21.94 4.87 -2.26
CA LEU A 45 21.26 4.08 -1.25
C LEU A 45 21.97 2.74 -1.10
N ASP A 46 21.91 2.14 0.09
CA ASP A 46 22.35 0.75 0.22
C ASP A 46 21.44 -0.16 -0.61
N PRO A 47 22.00 -1.12 -1.37
CA PRO A 47 21.20 -2.03 -2.15
C PRO A 47 20.38 -2.90 -1.19
N ALA A 48 19.08 -2.58 -1.09
CA ALA A 48 18.13 -3.27 -0.23
C ALA A 48 17.84 -4.67 -0.78
N PHE A 49 18.73 -5.60 -0.47
CA PHE A 49 18.55 -7.02 -0.68
C PHE A 49 17.73 -7.59 0.47
N GLU A 50 16.45 -7.21 0.50
CA GLU A 50 15.54 -7.82 1.45
C GLU A 50 15.38 -9.30 1.13
N ASN A 51 15.50 -10.14 2.16
CA ASN A 51 15.23 -11.57 2.02
C ASN A 51 13.78 -11.74 1.54
N LYS A 52 13.58 -12.57 0.51
CA LYS A 52 12.26 -12.83 -0.08
C LYS A 52 11.21 -13.22 0.96
N GLU A 53 11.58 -13.99 1.97
CA GLU A 53 10.68 -14.40 3.05
C GLU A 53 10.26 -13.20 3.90
N VAL A 54 11.21 -12.33 4.25
CA VAL A 54 10.94 -11.11 5.02
C VAL A 54 10.04 -10.15 4.24
N TYR A 55 10.29 -9.98 2.94
CA TYR A 55 9.43 -9.19 2.06
C TYR A 55 8.00 -9.75 2.02
N LEU A 56 7.85 -11.07 1.86
CA LEU A 56 6.55 -11.74 1.82
C LEU A 56 5.81 -11.62 3.16
N GLN A 57 6.50 -11.76 4.29
CA GLN A 57 5.93 -11.56 5.63
C GLN A 57 5.45 -10.12 5.82
N ARG A 58 6.27 -9.12 5.46
CA ARG A 58 5.87 -7.71 5.53
C ARG A 58 4.65 -7.43 4.64
N LYS A 59 4.63 -7.97 3.42
CA LYS A 59 3.49 -7.81 2.50
C LYS A 59 2.21 -8.42 3.07
N LYS A 60 2.30 -9.62 3.68
CA LYS A 60 1.17 -10.23 4.37
C LYS A 60 0.65 -9.33 5.50
N LEU A 61 1.55 -8.82 6.35
CA LEU A 61 1.17 -7.94 7.45
C LEU A 61 0.44 -6.67 6.97
N ILE A 62 0.94 -6.02 5.91
CA ILE A 62 0.29 -4.83 5.32
C ILE A 62 -1.12 -5.17 4.82
N ASN A 63 -1.29 -6.31 4.15
CA ASN A 63 -2.60 -6.75 3.66
C ASN A 63 -3.58 -7.02 4.80
N GLU A 64 -3.12 -7.64 5.90
CA GLU A 64 -3.96 -7.88 7.09
C GLU A 64 -4.39 -6.55 7.74
N ILE A 65 -3.48 -5.58 7.88
CA ILE A 65 -3.82 -4.24 8.40
C ILE A 65 -4.88 -3.58 7.52
N ASN A 66 -4.76 -3.68 6.19
CA ASN A 66 -5.76 -3.14 5.26
C ASN A 66 -7.13 -3.82 5.42
N HIS A 67 -7.15 -5.14 5.61
CA HIS A 67 -8.40 -5.87 5.90
C HIS A 67 -9.03 -5.42 7.22
N ILE A 68 -8.24 -5.23 8.28
CA ILE A 68 -8.74 -4.70 9.56
C ILE A 68 -9.33 -3.31 9.37
N GLY A 69 -8.65 -2.41 8.64
CA GLY A 69 -9.15 -1.07 8.34
C GLY A 69 -10.48 -1.09 7.59
N ASN A 70 -10.63 -1.98 6.61
CA ASN A 70 -11.90 -2.16 5.89
C ASN A 70 -13.02 -2.64 6.82
N ASN A 71 -12.74 -3.61 7.72
CA ASN A 71 -13.73 -4.09 8.68
C ASN A 71 -14.15 -2.97 9.64
N ILE A 72 -13.21 -2.15 10.13
CA ILE A 72 -13.51 -0.98 10.97
C ILE A 72 -14.41 -0.01 10.20
N ASN A 73 -14.08 0.31 8.94
CA ASN A 73 -14.90 1.19 8.11
C ASN A 73 -16.33 0.65 7.93
N GLN A 74 -16.47 -0.66 7.73
CA GLN A 74 -17.78 -1.29 7.63
C GLN A 74 -18.56 -1.22 8.95
N ILE A 75 -17.92 -1.48 10.09
CA ILE A 75 -18.55 -1.35 11.42
C ILE A 75 -19.02 0.08 11.65
N VAL A 76 -18.17 1.07 11.38
CA VAL A 76 -18.51 2.49 11.53
C VAL A 76 -19.63 2.89 10.57
N HIS A 77 -19.56 2.44 9.32
CA HIS A 77 -20.62 2.69 8.34
C HIS A 77 -21.95 2.08 8.78
N ASN A 78 -21.95 0.82 9.23
CA ASN A 78 -23.13 0.13 9.73
C ASN A 78 -23.69 0.79 10.98
N ALA A 79 -22.84 1.17 11.95
CA ALA A 79 -23.28 1.91 13.13
C ALA A 79 -23.91 3.25 12.74
N ASN A 80 -23.27 4.03 11.88
CA ASN A 80 -23.81 5.31 11.40
C ASN A 80 -25.11 5.14 10.59
N MET A 81 -25.29 4.01 9.91
CA MET A 81 -26.53 3.65 9.21
C MET A 81 -27.63 3.19 10.18
N GLU A 82 -27.28 2.47 11.26
CA GLU A 82 -28.22 2.07 12.32
C GLU A 82 -28.71 3.27 13.16
N PHE A 83 -27.96 4.38 13.22
CA PHE A 83 -28.38 5.58 13.97
C PHE A 83 -29.34 6.50 13.22
N TYR A 84 -29.54 6.35 11.91
CA TYR A 84 -30.53 7.16 11.18
C TYR A 84 -31.22 6.32 10.11
N THR A 85 -32.41 5.84 10.45
CA THR A 85 -33.33 5.31 9.44
C THR A 85 -33.72 6.42 8.46
N ASP A 86 -34.19 6.07 7.26
CA ASP A 86 -34.74 7.07 6.33
C ASP A 86 -35.94 7.81 6.95
N TYR A 87 -36.65 7.16 7.88
CA TYR A 87 -37.68 7.80 8.70
C TYR A 87 -37.09 8.89 9.61
N ASP A 88 -35.98 8.64 10.30
CA ASP A 88 -35.32 9.63 11.17
C ASP A 88 -34.80 10.83 10.37
N LYS A 89 -34.26 10.58 9.17
CA LYS A 89 -33.84 11.64 8.24
C LYS A 89 -35.03 12.50 7.80
N ASN A 90 -36.12 11.88 7.36
CA ASN A 90 -37.34 12.60 6.94
C ASN A 90 -37.96 13.39 8.08
N LYS A 91 -37.98 12.83 9.30
CA LYS A 91 -38.47 13.51 10.50
C LYS A 91 -37.62 14.71 10.87
N LEU A 92 -36.29 14.59 10.79
CA LEU A 92 -35.36 15.70 11.04
C LEU A 92 -35.56 16.83 10.01
N PHE A 93 -35.69 16.50 8.72
CA PHE A 93 -35.98 17.50 7.68
C PHE A 93 -37.30 18.23 7.93
N ALA A 94 -38.36 17.51 8.29
CA ALA A 94 -39.66 18.12 8.60
C ALA A 94 -39.58 19.06 9.82
N LEU A 95 -38.85 18.66 10.87
CA LEU A 95 -38.63 19.49 12.06
C LEU A 95 -37.83 20.76 11.74
N MET A 96 -36.78 20.66 10.92
CA MET A 96 -35.98 21.80 10.49
C MET A 96 -36.78 22.79 9.64
N ASN A 97 -37.62 22.30 8.72
CA ASN A 97 -38.49 23.17 7.92
C ASN A 97 -39.48 23.93 8.81
N LYS A 98 -40.13 23.24 9.76
CA LYS A 98 -41.03 23.88 10.72
C LYS A 98 -40.31 24.95 11.57
N LEU A 99 -39.05 24.69 11.94
CA LEU A 99 -38.24 25.63 12.71
C LEU A 99 -37.90 26.87 11.86
N ASN A 100 -37.54 26.68 10.59
CA ASN A 100 -37.35 27.77 9.64
C ASN A 100 -38.63 28.59 9.46
N ASP A 101 -39.78 27.96 9.26
CA ASP A 101 -41.06 28.67 9.11
C ASP A 101 -41.34 29.56 10.32
N ILE A 102 -41.14 29.05 11.54
CA ILE A 102 -41.31 29.81 12.78
C ILE A 102 -40.31 30.97 12.89
N VAL A 103 -39.07 30.77 12.43
CA VAL A 103 -38.04 31.83 12.44
C VAL A 103 -38.34 32.90 11.40
N TYR A 104 -38.80 32.52 10.21
CA TYR A 104 -39.18 33.43 9.12
C TYR A 104 -40.50 34.15 9.38
N GLU A 105 -41.47 33.54 10.08
CA GLU A 105 -42.71 34.22 10.51
C GLU A 105 -42.47 35.25 11.63
N LYS A 106 -41.35 35.15 12.35
CA LYS A 106 -40.98 36.02 13.48
C LYS A 106 -39.94 37.09 13.12
N LEU A 107 -39.51 37.16 11.86
CA LEU A 107 -38.67 38.21 11.27
C LEU A 107 -39.54 39.14 10.42
#